data_AF-A0A7X8MNG4-F1
#
_entry.id   AF-A0A7X8MNG4-F1
#
_cell.length_a   1.000
_cell.length_b   1.000
_cell.length_c   1.000
_cell.angle_alpha   90.00
_cell.angle_beta   90.00
_cell.angle_gamma   90.00
#
_symmetry.space_group_name_H-M   'P 1'
#
loop_
_entity.id
_entity.type
_entity.pdbx_description
1 polymer ?
#
loop_
_entity_poly.entity_id
_entity_poly.type
_entity_poly.pdbx_seq_one_letter_code
_entity_poly.pdbx_strand_id
1 'polypeptide(L)'
;MIIGLSVYMAVILFVGLSAYKAIQYSRMPLHGRMELYPVPQEKGRHTYGGSYMEEPEWWKKPRQVSKLSEIADMLKEMLFIKKLFDNQRSLWWVSYSFHLGLYLLMAWTIFIIAGALTELAGVSVSATASLWTALLYYLTILTGVIGFIIATVGVFLLLIRRCTDPVLSKYTTPQEYFNLLLLLSALISGVAVWMPDLTFSAARQLTAGLLALSIQADMIQVVHLILL
;
A
#
# COMPACT_ATOMS: atom_id res chain seq x y z
N MET A 1 -25.79 -8.99 -3.60
CA MET A 1 -25.16 -10.31 -3.85
C MET A 1 -24.04 -10.26 -4.90
N ILE A 2 -24.33 -9.89 -6.17
CA ILE A 2 -23.31 -9.86 -7.24
C ILE A 2 -22.10 -8.98 -6.89
N ILE A 3 -22.34 -7.77 -6.38
CA ILE A 3 -21.28 -6.82 -5.97
C ILE A 3 -20.41 -7.39 -4.83
N GLY A 4 -21.01 -8.10 -3.87
CA GLY A 4 -20.24 -8.73 -2.80
C GLY A 4 -19.32 -9.81 -3.34
N LEU A 5 -19.85 -10.66 -4.23
CA LEU A 5 -19.06 -11.72 -4.88
C LEU A 5 -17.92 -11.15 -5.74
N SER A 6 -18.12 -10.04 -6.44
CA SER A 6 -17.06 -9.42 -7.23
C SER A 6 -15.92 -8.89 -6.36
N VAL A 7 -16.21 -8.32 -5.18
CA VAL A 7 -15.16 -7.87 -4.25
C VAL A 7 -14.35 -9.07 -3.73
N TYR A 8 -15.01 -10.15 -3.31
CA TYR A 8 -14.29 -11.37 -2.89
C TYR A 8 -13.44 -11.96 -4.02
N MET A 9 -13.97 -12.00 -5.25
CA MET A 9 -13.23 -12.45 -6.42
C MET A 9 -12.00 -11.57 -6.67
N ALA A 10 -12.14 -10.25 -6.58
CA ALA A 10 -11.03 -9.31 -6.75
C ALA A 10 -9.93 -9.55 -5.71
N VAL A 11 -10.28 -9.73 -4.44
CA VAL A 11 -9.30 -10.04 -3.37
C VAL A 11 -8.60 -11.38 -3.61
N ILE A 12 -9.35 -12.43 -3.98
CA ILE A 12 -8.79 -13.76 -4.27
C ILE A 12 -7.82 -13.69 -5.47
N LEU A 13 -8.23 -13.02 -6.54
CA LEU A 13 -7.39 -12.84 -7.73
C LEU A 13 -6.16 -11.99 -7.41
N PHE A 14 -6.30 -10.90 -6.66
CA PHE A 14 -5.18 -10.06 -6.25
C PHE A 14 -4.14 -10.85 -5.47
N VAL A 15 -4.56 -11.59 -4.43
CA VAL A 15 -3.65 -12.40 -3.60
C VAL A 15 -3.05 -13.54 -4.42
N GLY A 16 -3.87 -14.26 -5.19
CA GLY A 16 -3.44 -15.40 -5.99
C GLY A 16 -2.45 -15.03 -7.10
N LEU A 17 -2.74 -13.98 -7.87
CA LEU A 17 -1.86 -13.50 -8.94
C LEU A 17 -0.57 -12.89 -8.39
N SER A 18 -0.64 -12.17 -7.26
CA SER A 18 0.55 -11.64 -6.58
C SER A 18 1.45 -12.76 -6.06
N ALA A 19 0.88 -13.79 -5.43
CA ALA A 19 1.62 -14.97 -4.97
C ALA A 19 2.24 -15.73 -6.15
N TYR A 20 1.48 -15.93 -7.23
CA TYR A 20 1.99 -16.55 -8.45
C TYR A 20 3.20 -15.78 -9.01
N LYS A 21 3.12 -14.45 -9.10
CA LYS A 21 4.24 -13.60 -9.54
C LYS A 21 5.43 -13.68 -8.58
N ALA A 22 5.21 -13.64 -7.27
CA ALA A 22 6.28 -13.77 -6.27
C ALA A 22 7.00 -15.12 -6.39
N ILE A 23 6.25 -16.21 -6.60
CA ILE A 23 6.81 -17.55 -6.84
C ILE A 23 7.59 -17.58 -8.16
N GLN A 24 7.04 -16.97 -9.22
CA GLN A 24 7.71 -16.87 -10.51
C GLN A 24 9.07 -16.18 -10.38
N TYR A 25 9.13 -15.01 -9.73
CA TYR A 25 10.37 -14.25 -9.54
C TYR A 25 11.36 -14.93 -8.60
N SER A 26 10.88 -15.62 -7.55
CA SER A 26 11.78 -16.32 -6.62
C SER A 26 12.47 -17.54 -7.25
N ARG A 27 11.87 -18.12 -8.30
CA ARG A 27 12.41 -19.26 -9.06
C ARG A 27 13.29 -18.87 -10.25
N MET A 28 13.43 -17.58 -10.56
CA MET A 28 14.31 -17.14 -11.65
C MET A 28 15.78 -17.41 -11.33
N PRO A 29 16.61 -17.78 -12.32
CA PRO A 29 18.06 -17.90 -12.13
C PRO A 29 18.66 -16.55 -11.73
N LEU A 30 19.81 -16.54 -11.04
CA LEU A 30 20.47 -15.33 -10.52
C LEU A 30 20.58 -14.21 -11.56
N HIS A 31 20.99 -14.53 -12.79
CA HIS A 31 21.10 -13.55 -13.88
C HIS A 31 19.76 -12.95 -14.35
N GLY A 32 18.64 -13.60 -14.02
CA GLY A 32 17.28 -13.13 -14.29
C GLY A 32 16.63 -12.44 -13.09
N ARG A 33 17.28 -12.47 -11.92
CA ARG A 33 16.82 -11.74 -10.73
C ARG A 33 17.48 -10.37 -10.76
N MET A 34 16.68 -9.30 -10.77
CA MET A 34 17.22 -7.96 -10.55
C MET A 34 17.70 -7.87 -9.10
N GLU A 35 19.01 -8.05 -8.90
CA GLU A 35 19.61 -7.90 -7.58
C GLU A 35 19.57 -6.43 -7.14
N LEU A 36 19.18 -6.22 -5.88
CA LEU A 36 19.22 -4.89 -5.30
C LEU A 36 20.69 -4.50 -5.13
N TYR A 37 21.08 -3.35 -5.67
CA TYR A 37 22.37 -2.74 -5.36
C TYR A 37 22.20 -1.59 -4.36
N PRO A 38 23.03 -1.47 -3.31
CA PRO A 38 24.06 -2.43 -2.86
C PRO A 38 23.47 -3.79 -2.47
N VAL A 39 24.22 -4.90 -2.64
CA VAL A 39 23.73 -6.28 -2.44
C VAL A 39 23.50 -6.55 -0.94
N PRO A 40 22.26 -6.53 -0.44
CA PRO A 40 21.99 -6.55 1.01
C PRO A 40 22.37 -7.87 1.68
N GLN A 41 22.45 -8.94 0.89
CA GLN A 41 22.80 -10.27 1.36
C GLN A 41 24.27 -10.39 1.75
N GLU A 42 25.16 -9.52 1.25
CA GLU A 42 26.61 -9.62 1.51
C GLU A 42 26.94 -9.18 2.95
N LYS A 43 27.23 -10.16 3.80
CA LYS A 43 27.47 -9.94 5.23
C LYS A 43 28.69 -9.02 5.44
N GLY A 44 28.50 -7.94 6.19
CA GLY A 44 29.54 -6.94 6.47
C GLY A 44 29.86 -5.96 5.32
N ARG A 45 29.54 -6.31 4.06
CA ARG A 45 29.86 -5.50 2.87
C ARG A 45 28.68 -4.70 2.31
N HIS A 46 27.46 -5.10 2.65
CA HIS A 46 26.22 -4.38 2.30
C HIS A 46 26.21 -2.90 2.72
N THR A 47 27.00 -2.51 3.73
CA THR A 47 27.06 -1.13 4.26
C THR A 47 27.68 -0.13 3.28
N TYR A 48 28.65 -0.57 2.48
CA TYR A 48 29.36 0.27 1.50
C TYR A 48 29.14 -0.21 0.05
N GLY A 49 28.32 -1.26 -0.13
CA GLY A 49 27.97 -1.82 -1.44
C GLY A 49 28.99 -2.78 -2.03
N GLY A 50 29.87 -3.33 -1.21
CA GLY A 50 30.88 -4.27 -1.67
C GLY A 50 30.36 -5.67 -1.96
N SER A 51 31.13 -6.39 -2.77
CA SER A 51 30.87 -7.78 -3.14
C SER A 51 31.86 -8.72 -2.47
N TYR A 52 31.51 -10.00 -2.33
CA TYR A 52 32.47 -11.05 -1.96
C TYR A 52 33.67 -11.13 -2.93
N MET A 53 33.51 -10.63 -4.16
CA MET A 53 34.57 -10.56 -5.17
C MET A 53 35.70 -9.59 -4.81
N GLU A 54 35.50 -8.70 -3.84
CA GLU A 54 36.53 -7.79 -3.35
C GLU A 54 37.59 -8.50 -2.51
N GLU A 55 37.29 -9.70 -2.02
CA GLU A 55 38.24 -10.44 -1.20
C GLU A 55 39.31 -11.14 -2.06
N PRO A 56 40.60 -11.06 -1.66
CA PRO A 56 41.63 -11.89 -2.25
C PRO A 56 41.28 -13.38 -2.09
N GLU A 57 41.52 -14.13 -3.15
CA GLU A 57 41.21 -15.55 -3.26
C GLU A 57 39.76 -15.89 -2.84
N TRP A 58 38.80 -15.01 -3.17
CA TRP A 58 37.38 -15.20 -2.84
C TRP A 58 36.84 -16.58 -3.25
N TRP A 59 37.37 -17.17 -4.34
CA TRP A 59 36.98 -18.48 -4.84
C TRP A 59 37.32 -19.64 -3.88
N LYS A 60 38.23 -19.44 -2.91
CA LYS A 60 38.56 -20.43 -1.88
C LYS A 60 37.71 -20.28 -0.61
N LYS A 61 36.91 -19.23 -0.48
CA LYS A 61 36.18 -18.89 0.75
C LYS A 61 34.69 -19.20 0.61
N PRO A 62 34.01 -19.67 1.66
CA PRO A 62 32.56 -19.87 1.61
C PRO A 62 31.85 -18.51 1.53
N ARG A 63 30.81 -18.43 0.70
CA ARG A 63 29.98 -17.23 0.57
C ARG A 63 29.22 -16.97 1.88
N GLN A 64 29.40 -15.80 2.47
CA GLN A 64 28.68 -15.39 3.68
C GLN A 64 27.46 -14.53 3.33
N VAL A 65 26.28 -15.14 3.38
CA VAL A 65 25.02 -14.44 3.13
C VAL A 65 24.26 -14.18 4.44
N SER A 66 23.63 -13.01 4.52
CA SER A 66 22.76 -12.61 5.63
C SER A 66 21.36 -12.34 5.11
N LYS A 67 20.40 -13.19 5.47
CA LYS A 67 18.99 -13.02 5.12
C LYS A 67 18.30 -11.91 5.89
N LEU A 68 18.76 -11.65 7.12
CA LEU A 68 18.22 -10.60 7.97
C LEU A 68 18.51 -9.20 7.42
N SER A 69 19.74 -8.97 6.93
CA SER A 69 20.09 -7.69 6.29
C SER A 69 19.32 -7.48 5.00
N GLU A 70 19.11 -8.54 4.21
CA GLU A 70 18.26 -8.50 3.02
C GLU A 70 16.83 -8.07 3.34
N ILE A 71 16.19 -8.73 4.31
CA ILE A 71 14.83 -8.39 4.72
C ILE A 71 14.78 -6.97 5.28
N ALA A 72 15.74 -6.59 6.12
CA ALA A 72 15.76 -5.26 6.73
C ALA A 72 15.93 -4.14 5.69
N ASP A 73 16.80 -4.32 4.69
CA ASP A 73 17.01 -3.31 3.65
C ASP A 73 15.83 -3.26 2.66
N MET A 74 15.24 -4.41 2.31
CA MET A 74 13.99 -4.44 1.55
C MET A 74 12.86 -3.72 2.30
N LEU A 75 12.70 -3.95 3.60
CA LEU A 75 11.69 -3.27 4.42
C LEU A 75 11.92 -1.76 4.48
N LYS A 76 13.18 -1.30 4.57
CA LYS A 76 13.49 0.14 4.51
C LYS A 76 13.07 0.73 3.17
N GLU A 77 13.30 0.03 2.06
CA GLU A 77 12.88 0.54 0.75
C GLU A 77 11.38 0.51 0.56
N MET A 78 10.70 -0.55 1.02
CA MET A 78 9.24 -0.62 0.96
C MET A 78 8.64 0.49 1.80
N LEU A 79 9.00 0.59 3.09
CA LEU A 79 8.36 1.53 4.01
C LEU A 79 8.77 2.99 3.77
N PHE A 80 10.05 3.27 3.51
CA PHE A 80 10.58 4.64 3.50
C PHE A 80 11.07 5.11 2.14
N ILE A 81 11.16 4.25 1.12
CA ILE A 81 11.72 4.59 -0.20
C ILE A 81 13.08 5.27 -0.03
N LYS A 82 13.93 4.68 0.81
CA LYS A 82 15.19 5.24 1.28
C LYS A 82 16.11 5.65 0.13
N LYS A 83 16.26 4.84 -0.92
CA LYS A 83 17.08 5.20 -2.09
C LYS A 83 16.62 6.49 -2.77
N LEU A 84 15.32 6.74 -2.80
CA LEU A 84 14.78 7.97 -3.37
C LEU A 84 15.06 9.16 -2.43
N PHE A 85 15.03 8.94 -1.11
CA PHE A 85 15.44 9.95 -0.14
C PHE A 85 16.92 10.33 -0.30
N ASP A 86 17.79 9.34 -0.47
CA ASP A 86 19.23 9.56 -0.56
C ASP A 86 19.61 10.24 -1.89
N ASN A 87 19.00 9.85 -3.01
CA ASN A 87 19.39 10.31 -4.35
C ASN A 87 18.54 11.46 -4.92
N GLN A 88 17.27 11.59 -4.52
CA GLN A 88 16.34 12.58 -5.11
C GLN A 88 15.30 13.09 -4.09
N ARG A 89 15.78 13.82 -3.08
CA ARG A 89 14.95 14.37 -1.98
C ARG A 89 13.71 15.14 -2.42
N SER A 90 13.78 15.91 -3.52
CA SER A 90 12.62 16.66 -4.04
C SER A 90 11.48 15.74 -4.48
N LEU A 91 11.81 14.60 -5.10
CA LEU A 91 10.82 13.62 -5.53
C LEU A 91 10.35 12.74 -4.36
N TRP A 92 11.23 12.52 -3.37
CA TRP A 92 10.90 11.76 -2.18
C TRP A 92 9.71 12.35 -1.41
N TRP A 93 9.66 13.65 -1.16
CA TRP A 93 8.54 14.25 -0.40
C TRP A 93 7.17 13.98 -1.03
N VAL A 94 7.10 14.03 -2.36
CA VAL A 94 5.84 13.81 -3.09
C VAL A 94 5.51 12.32 -3.13
N SER A 95 6.50 11.47 -3.44
CA SER A 95 6.30 10.01 -3.50
C SER A 95 5.98 9.42 -2.14
N TYR A 96 6.73 9.80 -1.10
CA TYR A 96 6.55 9.33 0.26
C TYR A 96 5.24 9.82 0.87
N SER A 97 4.81 11.05 0.56
CA SER A 97 3.47 11.52 0.94
C SER A 97 2.39 10.55 0.45
N PHE A 98 2.39 10.21 -0.85
CA PHE A 98 1.45 9.25 -1.40
C PHE A 98 1.51 7.87 -0.70
N HIS A 99 2.72 7.33 -0.49
CA HIS A 99 2.88 6.02 0.17
C HIS A 99 2.45 6.04 1.63
N LEU A 100 2.76 7.10 2.37
CA LEU A 100 2.29 7.30 3.75
C LEU A 100 0.76 7.36 3.80
N GLY A 101 0.14 8.05 2.85
CA GLY A 101 -1.31 8.06 2.70
C GLY A 101 -1.87 6.65 2.48
N LEU A 102 -1.26 5.84 1.61
CA LEU A 102 -1.66 4.44 1.41
C LEU A 102 -1.45 3.58 2.67
N TYR A 103 -0.37 3.77 3.42
CA TYR A 103 -0.15 3.06 4.69
C TYR A 103 -1.24 3.38 5.71
N LEU A 104 -1.63 4.65 5.81
CA LEU A 104 -2.74 5.08 6.66
C LEU A 104 -4.07 4.51 6.18
N LEU A 105 -4.34 4.46 4.87
CA LEU A 105 -5.55 3.86 4.32
C LEU A 105 -5.61 2.34 4.53
N MET A 106 -4.49 1.63 4.43
CA MET A 106 -4.43 0.20 4.79
C MET A 106 -4.74 -0.02 6.28
N ALA A 107 -4.15 0.80 7.16
CA ALA A 107 -4.46 0.76 8.59
C ALA A 107 -5.95 1.08 8.84
N TRP A 108 -6.49 2.09 8.15
CA TRP A 108 -7.91 2.45 8.20
C TRP A 108 -8.81 1.29 7.79
N THR A 109 -8.53 0.59 6.70
CA THR A 109 -9.30 -0.60 6.28
C THR A 109 -9.28 -1.68 7.36
N ILE A 110 -8.13 -1.93 8.00
CA ILE A 110 -8.03 -2.89 9.11
C ILE A 110 -8.92 -2.46 10.29
N PHE A 111 -8.91 -1.17 10.65
CA PHE A 111 -9.76 -0.65 11.73
C PHE A 111 -11.25 -0.69 11.39
N ILE A 112 -11.63 -0.43 10.14
CA ILE A 112 -13.01 -0.56 9.66
C ILE A 112 -13.47 -2.02 9.74
N ILE A 113 -12.65 -2.98 9.32
CA ILE A 113 -12.98 -4.41 9.42
C ILE A 113 -13.13 -4.81 10.90
N ALA A 114 -12.20 -4.41 11.77
CA ALA A 114 -12.30 -4.67 13.21
C ALA A 114 -13.55 -4.04 13.84
N GLY A 115 -13.90 -2.82 13.42
CA GLY A 115 -15.12 -2.13 13.82
C GLY A 115 -16.38 -2.84 13.35
N ALA A 116 -16.42 -3.27 12.09
CA ALA A 116 -17.54 -4.03 11.51
C ALA A 116 -17.75 -5.37 12.24
N LEU A 117 -16.67 -6.10 12.56
CA LEU A 117 -16.75 -7.32 13.36
C LEU A 117 -17.28 -7.07 14.78
N THR A 118 -16.92 -5.92 15.38
CA THR A 118 -17.41 -5.51 16.70
C THR A 118 -18.91 -5.18 16.67
N GLU A 119 -19.38 -4.49 15.61
CA GLU A 119 -20.80 -4.21 15.39
C GLU A 119 -21.61 -5.49 15.15
N LEU A 120 -21.07 -6.45 14.38
CA LEU A 120 -21.66 -7.77 14.18
C LEU A 120 -21.74 -8.59 15.48
N ALA A 121 -20.82 -8.37 16.43
CA ALA A 121 -20.87 -8.96 17.76
C ALA A 121 -21.88 -8.28 18.70
N GLY A 122 -22.60 -7.25 18.23
CA GLY A 122 -23.64 -6.55 18.99
C GLY A 122 -23.14 -5.36 19.82
N VAL A 123 -21.88 -4.95 19.65
CA VAL A 123 -21.31 -3.79 20.37
C VAL A 123 -21.13 -2.63 19.38
N SER A 124 -21.81 -1.52 19.62
CA SER A 124 -21.71 -0.32 18.78
C SER A 124 -20.38 0.41 19.02
N VAL A 125 -19.70 0.77 17.93
CA VAL A 125 -18.45 1.52 17.98
C VAL A 125 -18.77 2.98 18.37
N SER A 126 -18.48 3.31 19.62
CA SER A 126 -18.69 4.65 20.18
C SER A 126 -17.49 5.10 21.00
N ALA A 127 -17.37 6.43 21.17
CA ALA A 127 -16.28 7.06 21.90
C ALA A 127 -16.28 6.77 23.41
N THR A 128 -17.42 6.38 23.99
CA THR A 128 -17.60 6.32 25.46
C THR A 128 -17.97 4.94 26.01
N ALA A 129 -18.37 3.97 25.17
CA ALA A 129 -18.84 2.68 25.68
C ALA A 129 -17.73 1.80 26.28
N SER A 130 -16.54 1.78 25.68
CA SER A 130 -15.40 0.97 26.15
C SER A 130 -14.08 1.54 25.62
N LEU A 131 -12.97 1.19 26.26
CA LEU A 131 -11.63 1.55 25.76
C LEU A 131 -11.39 1.01 24.34
N TRP A 132 -11.84 -0.21 24.05
CA TRP A 132 -11.69 -0.84 22.74
C TRP A 132 -12.47 -0.09 21.65
N THR A 133 -13.76 0.20 21.89
CA THR A 133 -14.60 0.92 20.92
C THR A 133 -14.15 2.36 20.74
N ALA A 134 -13.66 3.01 21.80
CA ALA A 134 -13.09 4.35 21.73
C ALA A 134 -11.82 4.38 20.88
N LEU A 135 -10.90 3.41 21.07
CA LEU A 135 -9.70 3.28 20.25
C LEU A 135 -10.06 3.08 18.77
N LEU A 136 -10.97 2.16 18.45
CA LEU A 136 -11.42 1.95 17.08
C LEU A 136 -12.05 3.22 16.49
N TYR A 137 -12.89 3.92 17.25
CA TYR A 137 -13.52 5.17 16.81
C TYR A 137 -12.47 6.23 16.44
N TYR A 138 -11.56 6.57 17.36
CA TYR A 138 -10.57 7.64 17.13
C TYR A 138 -9.51 7.25 16.08
N LEU A 139 -9.03 6.00 16.10
CA LEU A 139 -8.04 5.55 15.12
C LEU A 139 -8.61 5.50 13.70
N THR A 140 -9.88 5.09 13.54
CA THR A 140 -10.56 5.12 12.25
C THR A 140 -10.66 6.55 11.72
N ILE A 141 -11.05 7.51 12.56
CA ILE A 141 -11.14 8.92 12.14
C ILE A 141 -9.77 9.44 11.73
N LEU A 142 -8.76 9.23 12.58
CA LEU A 142 -7.40 9.73 12.37
C LEU A 142 -6.80 9.18 11.09
N THR A 143 -6.80 7.85 10.93
CA THR A 143 -6.19 7.19 9.77
C THR A 143 -6.97 7.43 8.48
N GLY A 144 -8.30 7.47 8.54
CA GLY A 144 -9.16 7.72 7.39
C GLY A 144 -8.97 9.15 6.86
N VAL A 145 -9.21 10.16 7.70
CA VAL A 145 -9.15 11.57 7.28
C VAL A 145 -7.75 11.94 6.80
N ILE A 146 -6.72 11.65 7.60
CA ILE A 146 -5.33 11.97 7.22
C ILE A 146 -4.90 11.14 6.01
N GLY A 147 -5.25 9.84 5.97
CA GLY A 147 -4.92 8.95 4.87
C GLY A 147 -5.49 9.42 3.54
N PHE A 148 -6.79 9.74 3.49
CA PHE A 148 -7.44 10.26 2.27
C PHE A 148 -6.84 11.58 1.81
N ILE A 149 -6.57 12.54 2.72
CA ILE A 149 -5.98 13.83 2.36
C ILE A 149 -4.59 13.64 1.76
N ILE A 150 -3.70 12.96 2.49
CA ILE A 150 -2.30 12.83 2.08
C ILE A 150 -2.18 11.97 0.81
N ALA A 151 -2.94 10.86 0.71
CA ALA A 151 -2.92 10.01 -0.47
C ALA A 151 -3.43 10.75 -1.73
N THR A 152 -4.54 11.48 -1.62
CA THR A 152 -5.14 12.21 -2.75
C THR A 152 -4.23 13.33 -3.23
N VAL A 153 -3.69 14.13 -2.31
CA VAL A 153 -2.73 15.19 -2.64
C VAL A 153 -1.44 14.59 -3.21
N GLY A 154 -0.95 13.50 -2.62
CA GLY A 154 0.25 12.80 -3.07
C GLY A 154 0.14 12.29 -4.51
N VAL A 155 -0.93 11.56 -4.84
CA VAL A 155 -1.13 11.02 -6.19
C VAL A 155 -1.35 12.13 -7.22
N PHE A 156 -2.07 13.19 -6.84
CA PHE A 156 -2.29 14.36 -7.71
C PHE A 156 -0.98 15.08 -8.03
N LEU A 157 -0.13 15.32 -7.02
CA LEU A 157 1.18 15.93 -7.22
C LEU A 157 2.13 15.03 -8.02
N LEU A 158 2.07 13.70 -7.84
CA LEU A 158 2.82 12.74 -8.67
C LEU A 158 2.38 12.82 -10.14
N LEU A 159 1.07 12.89 -10.39
CA LEU A 159 0.53 13.03 -11.74
C LEU A 159 0.99 14.33 -12.39
N ILE A 160 0.89 15.47 -11.68
CA ILE A 160 1.39 16.77 -12.16
C ILE A 160 2.86 16.67 -12.52
N ARG A 161 3.71 16.17 -11.60
CA ARG A 161 5.15 16.06 -11.84
C ARG A 161 5.47 15.20 -13.06
N ARG A 162 4.73 14.11 -13.25
CA ARG A 162 4.93 13.21 -14.40
C ARG A 162 4.51 13.84 -15.73
N CYS A 163 3.61 14.82 -15.71
CA CYS A 163 3.22 15.60 -16.89
C CYS A 163 4.16 16.79 -17.14
N THR A 164 4.70 17.42 -16.09
CA THR A 164 5.47 18.68 -16.21
C THR A 164 6.97 18.49 -16.27
N ASP A 165 7.52 17.43 -15.68
CA ASP A 165 8.95 17.15 -15.70
C ASP A 165 9.34 16.49 -17.04
N PRO A 166 10.13 17.17 -17.90
CA PRO A 166 10.50 16.67 -19.22
C PRO A 166 11.45 15.46 -19.16
N VAL A 167 12.09 15.20 -18.01
CA VAL A 167 12.90 14.00 -17.81
C VAL A 167 11.98 12.83 -17.48
N LEU A 168 11.05 12.99 -16.53
CA LEU A 168 10.14 11.91 -16.14
C LEU A 168 9.17 11.51 -17.24
N SER A 169 8.66 12.48 -18.02
CA SER A 169 7.70 12.19 -19.09
C SER A 169 8.28 11.29 -20.18
N LYS A 170 9.59 11.41 -20.48
CA LYS A 170 10.29 10.56 -21.46
C LYS A 170 10.37 9.08 -21.07
N TYR A 171 10.41 8.80 -19.77
CA TYR A 171 10.50 7.43 -19.24
C TYR A 171 9.15 6.89 -18.75
N THR A 172 8.07 7.67 -18.91
CA THR A 172 6.74 7.28 -18.46
C THR A 172 5.97 6.62 -19.60
N THR A 173 5.46 5.41 -19.38
CA THR A 173 4.59 4.73 -20.34
C THR A 173 3.14 5.21 -20.18
N PRO A 174 2.28 5.09 -21.22
CA PRO A 174 0.86 5.41 -21.11
C PRO A 174 0.14 4.66 -19.99
N GLN A 175 0.59 3.43 -19.69
CA GLN A 175 0.08 2.62 -18.59
C GLN A 175 0.31 3.27 -17.22
N GLU A 176 1.44 3.94 -17.00
CA GLU A 176 1.72 4.64 -15.74
C GLU A 176 0.78 5.82 -15.52
N TYR A 177 0.43 6.56 -16.58
CA TYR A 177 -0.58 7.63 -16.48
C TYR A 177 -1.96 7.07 -16.17
N PHE A 178 -2.35 5.98 -16.85
CA PHE A 178 -3.61 5.30 -16.58
C PHE A 178 -3.70 4.81 -15.13
N ASN A 179 -2.65 4.18 -14.61
CA ASN A 179 -2.59 3.70 -13.23
C ASN A 179 -2.73 4.86 -12.22
N LEU A 180 -2.02 5.96 -12.42
CA LEU A 180 -2.13 7.13 -11.53
C LEU A 180 -3.50 7.79 -11.59
N LEU A 181 -4.12 7.86 -12.78
CA LEU A 181 -5.47 8.37 -12.94
C LEU A 181 -6.49 7.45 -12.24
N LEU A 182 -6.36 6.14 -12.39
CA LEU A 182 -7.23 5.17 -11.73
C LEU A 182 -7.14 5.29 -10.20
N LEU A 183 -5.91 5.39 -9.66
CA LEU A 183 -5.69 5.61 -8.23
C LEU A 183 -6.30 6.93 -7.74
N LEU A 184 -6.13 8.02 -8.51
CA LEU A 184 -6.74 9.31 -8.19
C LEU A 184 -8.28 9.23 -8.22
N SER A 185 -8.86 8.55 -9.21
CA SER A 185 -10.31 8.32 -9.29
C SER A 185 -10.84 7.48 -8.13
N ALA A 186 -10.14 6.43 -7.73
CA ALA A 186 -10.49 5.62 -6.56
C ALA A 186 -10.46 6.44 -5.26
N LEU A 187 -9.45 7.30 -5.09
CA LEU A 187 -9.33 8.18 -3.93
C LEU A 187 -10.40 9.29 -3.91
N ILE A 188 -10.66 9.95 -5.05
CA ILE A 188 -11.70 10.98 -5.15
C ILE A 188 -13.09 10.38 -4.91
N SER A 189 -13.37 9.20 -5.47
CA SER A 189 -14.65 8.51 -5.21
C SER A 189 -14.77 8.11 -3.74
N GLY A 190 -13.68 7.67 -3.09
CA GLY A 190 -13.65 7.40 -1.66
C GLY A 190 -13.95 8.64 -0.83
N VAL A 191 -13.30 9.77 -1.13
CA VAL A 191 -13.60 11.06 -0.49
C VAL A 191 -15.08 11.42 -0.68
N ALA A 192 -15.63 11.29 -1.88
CA ALA A 192 -17.04 11.61 -2.14
C ALA A 192 -18.01 10.72 -1.34
N VAL A 193 -17.71 9.43 -1.19
CA VAL A 193 -18.55 8.49 -0.42
C VAL A 193 -18.47 8.77 1.08
N TRP A 194 -17.29 9.06 1.62
CA TRP A 194 -17.07 9.11 3.06
C TRP A 194 -17.10 10.52 3.67
N MET A 195 -17.00 11.58 2.86
CA MET A 195 -17.05 12.97 3.33
C MET A 195 -18.32 13.31 4.15
N PRO A 196 -19.53 12.79 3.84
CA PRO A 196 -20.71 13.07 4.66
C PRO A 196 -20.65 12.47 6.07
N ASP A 197 -19.86 11.41 6.28
CA ASP A 197 -19.73 10.72 7.57
C ASP A 197 -18.26 10.55 7.96
N LEU A 198 -17.73 11.56 8.64
CA LEU A 198 -16.36 11.56 9.16
C LEU A 198 -16.15 10.56 10.30
N THR A 199 -17.22 10.03 10.91
CA THR A 199 -17.11 8.97 11.93
C THR A 199 -16.98 7.57 11.30
N PHE A 200 -17.14 7.48 9.98
CA PHE A 200 -17.06 6.26 9.19
C PHE A 200 -18.01 5.15 9.68
N SER A 201 -19.16 5.51 10.25
CA SER A 201 -20.21 4.57 10.64
C SER A 201 -20.82 3.87 9.42
N ALA A 202 -21.09 4.62 8.35
CA ALA A 202 -21.58 4.07 7.09
C ALA A 202 -20.57 3.10 6.46
N ALA A 203 -19.27 3.37 6.61
CA ALA A 203 -18.20 2.49 6.12
C ALA A 203 -18.15 1.16 6.88
N ARG A 204 -18.33 1.20 8.21
CA ARG A 204 -18.42 -0.02 9.04
C ARG A 204 -19.66 -0.84 8.71
N GLN A 205 -20.81 -0.19 8.54
CA GLN A 205 -22.05 -0.86 8.15
C GLN A 205 -21.94 -1.50 6.76
N LEU A 206 -21.36 -0.80 5.77
CA LEU A 206 -21.11 -1.36 4.44
C LEU A 206 -20.19 -2.58 4.52
N THR A 207 -19.15 -2.51 5.33
CA THR A 207 -18.19 -3.61 5.54
C THR A 207 -18.84 -4.79 6.25
N ALA A 208 -19.67 -4.55 7.27
CA ALA A 208 -20.46 -5.58 7.95
C ALA A 208 -21.43 -6.27 6.98
N GLY A 209 -22.11 -5.51 6.13
CA GLY A 209 -22.97 -6.04 5.07
C GLY A 209 -22.20 -6.83 4.01
N LEU A 210 -20.95 -6.46 3.73
CA LEU A 210 -20.06 -7.21 2.84
C LEU A 210 -19.68 -8.56 3.43
N LEU A 211 -19.29 -8.59 4.71
CA LEU A 211 -18.99 -9.82 5.46
C LEU A 211 -20.20 -10.75 5.57
N ALA A 212 -21.40 -10.19 5.72
CA ALA A 212 -22.65 -10.95 5.79
C ALA A 212 -23.24 -11.29 4.40
N LEU A 213 -22.58 -10.92 3.30
CA LEU A 213 -23.06 -11.04 1.91
C LEU A 213 -24.42 -10.35 1.61
N SER A 214 -24.89 -9.49 2.52
CA SER A 214 -26.15 -8.75 2.46
C SER A 214 -25.92 -7.26 2.15
N ILE A 215 -25.10 -6.96 1.14
CA ILE A 215 -24.74 -5.58 0.78
C ILE A 215 -25.95 -4.84 0.23
N GLN A 216 -26.26 -3.70 0.86
CA GLN A 216 -27.10 -2.64 0.31
C GLN A 216 -26.21 -1.42 0.15
N ALA A 217 -25.94 -1.05 -1.11
CA ALA A 217 -25.04 0.05 -1.44
C ALA A 217 -25.78 1.07 -2.31
N ASP A 218 -25.60 2.35 -2.00
CA ASP A 218 -26.06 3.45 -2.84
C ASP A 218 -25.22 3.56 -4.13
N MET A 219 -25.73 4.23 -5.17
CA MET A 219 -25.07 4.32 -6.47
C MET A 219 -23.62 4.81 -6.37
N ILE A 220 -23.34 5.81 -5.54
CA ILE A 220 -22.00 6.36 -5.34
C ILE A 220 -21.08 5.33 -4.68
N GLN A 221 -21.60 4.57 -3.71
CA GLN A 221 -20.86 3.48 -3.05
C GLN A 221 -20.57 2.33 -4.03
N VAL A 222 -21.51 1.99 -4.92
CA VAL A 222 -21.29 0.99 -5.97
C VAL A 222 -20.18 1.41 -6.93
N VAL A 223 -20.19 2.66 -7.38
CA VAL A 223 -19.12 3.19 -8.25
C VAL A 223 -17.77 3.13 -7.55
N HIS A 224 -17.70 3.52 -6.28
CA HIS A 224 -16.46 3.43 -5.50
C HIS A 224 -15.98 1.98 -5.35
N LEU A 225 -16.87 1.03 -5.05
CA LEU A 225 -16.53 -0.39 -4.92
C LEU A 225 -16.07 -1.04 -6.24
N ILE A 226 -16.47 -0.51 -7.39
CA ILE A 226 -16.00 -0.98 -8.71
C ILE A 226 -14.60 -0.42 -9.02
N LEU A 227 -14.29 0.79 -8.54
CA LEU A 227 -13.00 1.43 -8.74
C LEU A 227 -11.90 0.92 -7.79
N LEU A 228 -12.32 0.32 -6.66
CA LEU A 228 -11.45 -0.22 -5.61
C LEU A 228 -10.89 -1.60 -6.00
#